data_AF-A0A6F8ZG54-F1
#
_entry.id   AF-A0A6F8ZG54-F1
#
_cell.length_a   1.000
_cell.length_b   1.000
_cell.length_c   1.000
_cell.angle_alpha   90.00
_cell.angle_beta   90.00
_cell.angle_gamma   90.00
#
_symmetry.space_group_name_H-M   'P 1'
#
loop_
_entity.id
_entity.type
_entity.pdbx_description
1 polymer ?
#
loop_
_entity_poly.entity_id
_entity_poly.type
_entity_poly.pdbx_seq_one_letter_code
_entity_poly.pdbx_strand_id
1 'polypeptide(L)'
;MRRTDFVARRGGDEFVCVWEDLAGTADLTAVLDGLNRALAIPVPLSHGGSVPVAFSLGVTLAPRDPGPPDSLLRHADQALYYLKEYKQDRRRRWMLYPPPNGPPAAP
;
A
#
# COMPACT_ATOMS: atom_id res chain seq x y z
N MET A 1 -6.40 -14.45 -0.19
CA MET A 1 -6.09 -13.95 1.15
C MET A 1 -5.78 -15.17 1.99
N ARG A 2 -4.54 -15.29 2.49
CA ARG A 2 -4.16 -16.36 3.41
C ARG A 2 -4.87 -16.12 4.74
N ARG A 3 -5.00 -17.17 5.55
CA ARG A 3 -5.72 -17.12 6.82
C ARG A 3 -5.09 -16.16 7.85
N THR A 4 -3.85 -15.74 7.60
CA THR A 4 -3.03 -14.80 8.39
C THR A 4 -3.00 -13.38 7.81
N ASP A 5 -3.48 -13.17 6.58
CA ASP A 5 -3.54 -11.82 6.02
C ASP A 5 -4.67 -11.05 6.72
N PHE A 6 -4.39 -9.82 7.14
CA PHE A 6 -5.36 -8.97 7.83
C PHE A 6 -5.62 -7.69 7.05
N VAL A 7 -6.88 -7.28 6.96
CA VAL A 7 -7.29 -6.00 6.36
C VAL A 7 -8.22 -5.29 7.33
N ALA A 8 -7.88 -4.05 7.66
CA ALA A 8 -8.71 -3.16 8.47
C ALA A 8 -8.96 -1.85 7.75
N ARG A 9 -10.17 -1.29 7.91
CA ARG A 9 -10.50 0.05 7.45
C ARG A 9 -10.19 1.05 8.56
N ARG A 10 -9.28 2.00 8.31
CA ARG A 10 -8.92 3.04 9.29
C ARG A 10 -9.98 4.14 9.35
N GLY A 11 -10.52 4.51 8.20
CA GLY A 11 -11.57 5.54 8.05
C GLY A 11 -11.69 5.97 6.60
N GLY A 12 -12.84 6.49 6.17
CA GLY A 12 -13.02 6.94 4.78
C GLY A 12 -12.68 5.84 3.76
N ASP A 13 -11.75 6.13 2.86
CA ASP A 13 -11.18 5.22 1.86
C ASP A 13 -9.79 4.67 2.25
N GLU A 14 -9.37 4.83 3.51
CA GLU A 14 -8.09 4.37 4.04
C GLU A 14 -8.18 2.95 4.61
N PHE A 15 -7.26 2.10 4.16
CA PHE A 15 -7.15 0.70 4.57
C PHE A 15 -5.73 0.38 5.03
N VAL A 16 -5.61 -0.49 6.03
CA VAL A 16 -4.37 -1.09 6.50
C VAL A 16 -4.42 -2.56 6.15
N CYS A 17 -3.36 -3.05 5.51
CA CYS A 17 -3.19 -4.46 5.17
C CYS A 17 -1.93 -5.00 5.85
N VAL A 18 -2.03 -6.17 6.48
CA VAL A 18 -0.90 -6.90 7.06
C VAL A 18 -0.77 -8.23 6.34
N TRP A 19 0.43 -8.50 5.83
CA TRP A 19 0.80 -9.77 5.22
C TRP A 19 1.92 -10.38 6.05
N GLU A 20 1.72 -11.63 6.46
CA GLU A 20 2.69 -12.41 7.23
C GLU A 20 3.43 -13.38 6.30
N ASP A 21 4.57 -13.91 6.78
CA ASP A 21 5.37 -14.92 6.08
C ASP A 21 5.84 -14.54 4.67
N LEU A 22 6.14 -13.26 4.44
CA LEU A 22 6.80 -12.81 3.22
C LEU A 22 8.29 -13.21 3.26
N ALA A 23 8.72 -14.12 2.38
CA ALA A 23 10.12 -14.56 2.30
C ALA A 23 11.04 -13.47 1.73
N GLY A 24 10.47 -12.47 1.05
CA GLY A 24 11.22 -11.32 0.56
C GLY A 24 10.40 -10.38 -0.33
N THR A 25 11.12 -9.53 -1.06
CA THR A 25 10.53 -8.53 -1.95
C THR A 25 9.77 -9.15 -3.12
N ALA A 26 10.16 -10.35 -3.56
CA ALA A 26 9.44 -11.08 -4.61
C ALA A 26 8.00 -11.45 -4.20
N ASP A 27 7.80 -11.93 -2.97
CA ASP A 27 6.46 -12.24 -2.45
C ASP A 27 5.62 -10.98 -2.30
N LEU A 28 6.23 -9.89 -1.82
CA LEU A 28 5.60 -8.58 -1.77
C LEU A 28 5.16 -8.15 -3.17
N THR A 29 6.03 -8.24 -4.19
CA THR A 29 5.68 -7.91 -5.57
C THR A 29 4.51 -8.75 -6.07
N ALA A 30 4.49 -10.06 -5.81
CA ALA A 30 3.40 -10.94 -6.21
C ALA A 30 2.05 -10.54 -5.59
N VAL A 31 2.06 -10.16 -4.31
CA VAL A 31 0.86 -9.65 -3.60
C VAL A 31 0.37 -8.34 -4.24
N LEU A 32 1.29 -7.41 -4.50
CA LEU A 32 0.97 -6.11 -5.09
C LEU A 32 0.46 -6.22 -6.53
N ASP A 33 0.98 -7.15 -7.32
CA ASP A 33 0.49 -7.45 -8.66
C ASP A 33 -0.92 -8.07 -8.60
N GLY A 34 -1.18 -8.93 -7.61
CA GLY A 34 -2.53 -9.43 -7.32
C GLY A 34 -3.51 -8.29 -7.03
N LEU A 35 -3.13 -7.36 -6.16
CA LEU A 35 -3.94 -6.20 -5.80
C LEU A 35 -4.19 -5.29 -7.03
N ASN A 36 -3.16 -5.05 -7.85
CA ASN A 36 -3.27 -4.25 -9.06
C ASN A 36 -4.22 -4.88 -10.09
N ARG A 37 -4.17 -6.21 -10.27
CA ARG A 37 -5.12 -6.92 -11.15
C ARG A 37 -6.54 -6.87 -10.62
N ALA A 38 -6.74 -7.06 -9.32
CA ALA A 38 -8.06 -7.02 -8.72
C ALA A 38 -8.70 -5.62 -8.85
N LEU A 39 -7.92 -4.56 -8.60
CA LEU A 39 -8.41 -3.17 -8.68
C LEU A 39 -8.46 -2.62 -10.10
N ALA A 40 -7.86 -3.30 -11.08
CA ALA A 40 -8.03 -2.96 -12.49
C ALA A 40 -9.44 -3.30 -13.02
N ILE A 41 -10.19 -4.14 -12.32
CA ILE A 41 -11.58 -4.47 -12.67
C ILE A 41 -12.48 -3.33 -12.15
N PRO A 42 -13.19 -2.59 -13.03
CA PRO A 42 -14.10 -1.53 -12.60
C PRO A 42 -15.19 -2.05 -11.67
N VAL A 43 -15.52 -1.27 -10.64
CA VAL A 43 -16.57 -1.64 -9.67
C VAL A 43 -17.94 -1.38 -10.30
N PRO A 44 -18.82 -2.39 -10.40
CA PRO A 44 -20.16 -2.20 -10.95
C PRO A 44 -21.03 -1.36 -10.00
N LEU A 45 -21.83 -0.45 -10.57
CA LEU A 45 -22.77 0.37 -9.81
C LEU A 45 -24.18 -0.21 -9.87
N SER A 46 -24.95 -0.02 -8.79
CA SER A 46 -26.31 -0.56 -8.62
C SER A 46 -27.31 -0.09 -9.68
N HIS A 47 -27.06 1.07 -10.28
CA HIS A 47 -27.91 1.73 -11.27
C HIS A 47 -27.41 1.53 -12.71
N GLY A 48 -26.48 0.59 -12.90
CA GLY A 48 -25.81 0.35 -14.17
C GLY A 48 -24.52 1.16 -14.32
N GLY A 49 -23.63 0.69 -15.20
CA GLY A 49 -22.29 1.24 -15.38
C GLY A 49 -21.26 0.71 -14.37
N SER A 50 -20.03 1.21 -14.49
CA SER A 50 -18.91 0.79 -13.64
C SER A 50 -17.90 1.92 -13.46
N VAL A 51 -17.26 1.98 -12.30
CA VAL A 51 -16.26 3.02 -11.98
C VAL A 51 -14.88 2.40 -11.82
N PRO A 52 -13.85 2.90 -12.53
CA PRO A 52 -12.48 2.47 -12.29
C PRO A 52 -12.02 2.96 -10.91
N VAL A 53 -11.37 2.08 -10.14
CA VAL A 53 -10.78 2.42 -8.85
C VAL A 53 -9.25 2.38 -8.98
N ALA A 54 -8.59 3.40 -8.45
CA ALA A 54 -7.14 3.42 -8.33
C ALA A 54 -6.76 3.44 -6.85
N PHE A 55 -5.58 2.92 -6.54
CA PHE A 55 -5.04 2.92 -5.19
C PHE A 55 -3.64 3.52 -5.16
N SER A 56 -3.20 3.85 -3.96
CA SER A 56 -1.82 4.20 -3.65
C SER A 56 -1.48 3.55 -2.32
N LEU A 57 -0.34 2.88 -2.25
CA LEU A 57 0.05 2.09 -1.09
C LEU A 57 1.45 2.46 -0.61
N GLY A 58 1.57 2.79 0.68
CA GLY A 58 2.86 2.82 1.35
C GLY A 58 3.09 1.49 2.04
N VAL A 59 4.30 0.96 1.93
CA VAL A 59 4.66 -0.37 2.44
C VAL A 59 5.87 -0.24 3.35
N THR A 60 5.87 -0.97 4.45
CA THR A 60 7.07 -1.27 5.23
C THR A 60 7.17 -2.78 5.48
N LEU A 61 8.36 -3.27 5.81
CA LEU A 61 8.64 -4.68 6.03
C LEU A 61 9.28 -4.89 7.40
N ALA A 62 8.59 -5.56 8.32
CA ALA A 62 9.21 -6.05 9.55
C ALA A 62 9.88 -7.42 9.32
N PRO A 63 11.00 -7.73 10.00
CA PRO A 63 11.79 -6.88 10.90
C PRO A 63 12.86 -6.04 10.17
N ARG A 64 12.75 -5.86 8.85
CA ARG A 64 13.75 -5.11 8.05
C ARG A 64 13.69 -3.60 8.30
N ASP A 65 12.53 -3.11 8.71
CA ASP A 65 12.34 -1.76 9.20
C ASP A 65 13.14 -1.56 10.51
N PRO A 66 14.05 -0.59 10.56
CA PRO A 66 14.89 -0.36 11.74
C PRO A 66 14.14 0.26 12.92
N GLY A 67 12.88 0.70 12.73
CA GLY A 67 12.08 1.31 13.80
C GLY A 67 11.42 0.29 14.74
N PRO A 68 10.93 0.74 15.91
CA PRO A 68 10.13 -0.09 16.81
C PRO A 68 8.82 -0.53 16.12
N PRO A 69 8.17 -1.63 16.54
CA PRO A 69 6.91 -2.12 15.95
C PRO A 69 5.83 -1.03 15.80
N ASP A 70 5.71 -0.14 16.77
CA ASP A 70 4.73 0.96 16.77
C ASP A 70 4.97 1.99 15.66
N SER A 71 6.17 1.99 15.05
CA SER A 71 6.53 2.89 13.96
C SER A 71 6.14 2.39 12.57
N LEU A 72 5.76 1.11 12.41
CA LEU A 72 5.51 0.49 11.11
C LEU A 72 4.39 1.22 10.33
N LEU A 73 3.30 1.56 11.02
CA LEU A 73 2.20 2.30 10.41
C LEU A 73 2.65 3.71 9.98
N ARG A 74 3.45 4.39 10.81
CA ARG A 74 4.00 5.71 10.49
C ARG A 74 4.93 5.66 9.28
N HIS A 75 5.78 4.65 9.19
CA HIS A 75 6.70 4.46 8.06
C HIS A 75 5.97 4.11 6.76
N ALA A 76 4.94 3.26 6.83
CA ALA A 76 4.06 3.01 5.71
C ALA A 76 3.34 4.30 5.26
N ASP A 77 2.81 5.09 6.18
CA ASP A 77 2.18 6.38 5.87
C ASP A 77 3.17 7.38 5.22
N GLN A 78 4.42 7.45 5.71
CA GLN A 78 5.46 8.29 5.09
C GLN A 78 5.78 7.87 3.65
N ALA A 79 5.88 6.57 3.38
CA ALA A 79 6.07 6.06 2.02
C ALA A 79 4.85 6.36 1.12
N LEU A 80 3.63 6.24 1.65
CA LEU A 80 2.41 6.59 0.95
C LEU A 80 2.36 8.09 0.61
N TYR A 81 2.72 8.95 1.57
CA TYR A 81 2.73 10.39 1.37
C TYR A 81 3.75 10.77 0.29
N TYR A 82 4.98 10.25 0.38
CA TYR A 82 5.99 10.45 -0.66
C TYR A 82 5.46 10.04 -2.04
N LEU A 83 4.79 8.89 -2.15
CA LEU A 83 4.18 8.47 -3.40
C LEU A 83 3.11 9.44 -3.92
N LYS A 84 2.30 10.03 -3.02
CA LYS A 84 1.26 11.00 -3.37
C LYS A 84 1.83 12.35 -3.79
N GLU A 85 2.95 12.78 -3.19
CA GLU A 85 3.61 14.04 -3.50
C GLU A 85 4.36 14.00 -4.83
N TYR A 86 5.11 12.91 -5.09
CA TYR A 86 5.91 12.74 -6.31
C TYR A 86 5.17 12.03 -7.45
N LYS A 87 3.83 12.08 -7.43
CA LYS A 87 2.90 11.33 -8.29
C LYS A 87 2.83 11.85 -9.74
N GLN A 88 3.89 12.50 -10.24
CA GLN A 88 3.97 13.00 -11.61
C GLN A 88 3.92 11.86 -12.66
N ASP A 89 4.26 10.64 -12.27
CA ASP A 89 4.12 9.45 -13.11
C ASP A 89 3.19 8.42 -12.45
N ARG A 90 1.97 8.28 -12.99
CA ARG A 90 0.94 7.33 -12.53
C ARG A 90 1.33 5.85 -12.70
N ARG A 91 2.54 5.56 -13.20
CA ARG A 91 3.05 4.20 -13.38
C ARG A 91 3.30 3.45 -12.07
N ARG A 92 3.68 4.13 -10.99
CA ARG A 92 3.97 3.48 -9.71
C ARG A 92 2.81 3.67 -8.72
N ARG A 93 2.22 2.55 -8.25
CA ARG A 93 1.07 2.56 -7.30
C ARG A 93 1.46 2.24 -5.85
N TRP A 94 2.72 1.94 -5.60
CA TRP A 94 3.20 1.64 -4.27
C TRP A 94 4.63 2.13 -4.04
N MET A 95 4.97 2.41 -2.78
CA MET A 95 6.30 2.83 -2.33
C MET A 95 6.71 2.03 -1.10
N LEU A 96 7.96 1.55 -1.09
CA LEU A 96 8.56 0.90 0.07
C LEU A 96 9.27 1.94 0.92
N TYR A 97 9.12 1.85 2.23
CA TYR A 97 9.91 2.62 3.19
C TYR A 97 11.32 2.01 3.37
N PRO A 98 12.37 2.83 3.50
CA PRO A 98 12.38 4.27 3.32
C PRO A 98 12.33 4.68 1.84
N PRO A 99 11.64 5.78 1.50
CA PRO A 99 11.60 6.27 0.11
C PRO A 99 12.97 6.84 -0.33
N PRO A 100 13.23 6.98 -1.66
CA PRO A 100 14.55 7.30 -2.21
C PRO A 100 15.20 8.61 -1.73
N ASN A 101 14.40 9.63 -1.36
CA ASN A 101 14.91 10.92 -0.86
C ASN A 101 14.66 11.10 0.65
N GLY A 102 14.42 10.01 1.38
CA GLY A 102 13.98 10.06 2.78
C GLY A 102 12.51 10.45 2.91
N PRO A 103 11.91 10.21 4.09
CA PRO A 103 10.54 10.59 4.34
C PRO A 103 10.38 12.12 4.18
N PRO A 104 9.23 12.58 3.65
CA PRO A 104 8.93 14.00 3.64
C PRO A 104 8.96 14.54 5.08
N ALA A 105 9.31 15.82 5.23
CA ALA A 105 9.19 16.48 6.53
C ALA A 105 7.77 16.24 7.05
N ALA A 106 7.64 15.79 8.30
CA ALA A 106 6.34 15.57 8.91
C ALA A 106 5.51 16.85 8.80
N PRO A 107 4.19 16.76 8.53
CA PRO A 107 3.31 17.92 8.54
C PRO A 107 3.31 18.62 9.90
#